data_AF-A0A453NJ07-F1
#
_entry.id   AF-A0A453NJ07-F1
#
_cell.length_a   1.000
_cell.length_b   1.000
_cell.length_c   1.000
_cell.angle_alpha   90.00
_cell.angle_beta   90.00
_cell.angle_gamma   90.00
#
_symmetry.space_group_name_H-M   'P 1'
#
loop_
_entity.id
_entity.type
_entity.pdbx_description
1 polymer ?
#
loop_
_entity_poly.entity_id
_entity_poly.type
_entity_poly.pdbx_seq_one_letter_code
_entity_poly.pdbx_strand_id
1 'polypeptide(L)'
;FLTLCYRLKTTKRAGWVRRGVPGPESVADHMYRMGVMALVAADLPAGVNRDRCVKMAIVHDIAEAIVGDITPADGVPKEEKSRREKEALDHMCALLGGGSRG
;
A
#
# COMPACT_ATOMS: atom_id res chain seq x y z
N PHE A 1 11.64 6.13 -8.62
CA PHE A 1 10.89 5.65 -7.45
C PHE A 1 9.86 6.66 -6.94
N LEU A 2 10.26 7.82 -6.41
CA LEU A 2 9.32 8.76 -5.75
C LEU A 2 8.15 9.25 -6.64
N THR A 3 8.38 9.44 -7.94
CA THR A 3 7.31 9.77 -8.90
C THR A 3 6.25 8.67 -9.02
N LEU A 4 6.63 7.40 -8.86
CA LEU A 4 5.65 6.31 -8.80
C LEU A 4 4.83 6.40 -7.51
N CYS A 5 5.48 6.65 -6.37
CA CYS A 5 4.78 6.80 -5.09
C CYS A 5 3.74 7.95 -5.13
N TYR A 6 4.00 9.01 -5.90
CA TYR A 6 3.01 10.08 -6.10
C TYR A 6 1.67 9.57 -6.64
N ARG A 7 1.67 8.52 -7.48
CA ARG A 7 0.44 7.94 -8.04
C ARG A 7 -0.53 7.47 -6.97
N LEU A 8 -0.06 7.08 -5.78
CA LEU A 8 -0.89 6.68 -4.65
C LEU A 8 -1.80 7.81 -4.14
N LYS A 9 -1.44 9.08 -4.37
CA LYS A 9 -2.31 10.24 -4.06
C LYS A 9 -3.48 10.36 -5.03
N THR A 10 -3.33 9.83 -6.24
CA THR A 10 -4.34 9.87 -7.30
C THR A 10 -5.11 8.56 -7.46
N THR A 11 -4.54 7.43 -7.02
CA THR A 11 -5.24 6.14 -6.95
C THR A 11 -6.29 6.21 -5.86
N LYS A 12 -7.57 6.19 -6.25
CA LYS A 12 -8.70 6.17 -5.32
C LYS A 12 -8.97 4.76 -4.84
N ARG A 13 -9.39 4.63 -3.58
CA ARG A 13 -9.82 3.34 -3.03
C ARG A 13 -11.05 2.85 -3.79
N ALA A 14 -10.86 1.83 -4.61
CA ALA A 14 -11.81 1.33 -5.59
C ALA A 14 -13.09 0.80 -4.94
N GLY A 15 -13.01 0.28 -3.70
CA GLY A 15 -14.19 -0.10 -2.92
C GLY A 15 -15.18 1.07 -2.73
N TRP A 16 -14.68 2.27 -2.44
CA TRP A 16 -15.51 3.47 -2.28
C TRP A 16 -16.03 4.01 -3.61
N VAL A 17 -15.18 3.98 -4.64
CA VAL A 17 -15.56 4.37 -6.02
C VAL A 17 -16.75 3.53 -6.50
N ARG A 18 -16.67 2.20 -6.34
CA ARG A 18 -17.74 1.27 -6.73
C ARG A 18 -19.06 1.49 -5.97
N ARG A 19 -18.97 1.98 -4.74
CA ARG A 19 -20.11 2.32 -3.88
C ARG A 19 -20.69 3.70 -4.16
N GLY A 20 -20.14 4.44 -5.12
CA GLY A 20 -20.61 5.78 -5.48
C GLY A 20 -20.32 6.85 -4.41
N VAL A 21 -19.33 6.62 -3.54
CA VAL A 21 -18.97 7.61 -2.51
C VAL A 21 -18.35 8.84 -3.18
N PRO A 22 -18.86 10.06 -2.94
CA PRO A 22 -18.28 11.27 -3.49
C PRO A 22 -16.93 11.59 -2.81
N GLY A 23 -15.94 11.98 -3.60
CA GLY A 23 -14.60 12.35 -3.10
C GLY A 23 -13.92 11.24 -2.28
N PRO A 24 -13.79 10.01 -2.79
CA PRO A 24 -13.24 8.90 -2.02
C PRO A 24 -11.77 9.15 -1.65
N GLU A 25 -11.34 8.56 -0.53
CA GLU A 25 -9.95 8.61 -0.08
C GLU A 25 -9.02 7.98 -1.12
N SER A 26 -7.78 8.48 -1.19
CA SER A 26 -6.71 7.85 -1.95
C SER A 26 -6.02 6.74 -1.15
N VAL A 27 -5.24 5.90 -1.83
CA VAL A 27 -4.40 4.88 -1.17
C VAL A 27 -3.39 5.55 -0.23
N ALA A 28 -2.86 6.73 -0.60
CA ALA A 28 -1.98 7.49 0.27
C ALA A 28 -2.68 7.98 1.55
N ASP A 29 -3.94 8.43 1.47
CA ASP A 29 -4.73 8.84 2.65
C ASP A 29 -4.95 7.65 3.60
N HIS A 30 -5.25 6.48 3.03
CA HIS A 30 -5.43 5.23 3.78
C HIS A 30 -4.16 4.86 4.56
N MET A 31 -3.01 4.77 3.87
CA MET A 31 -1.72 4.42 4.50
C MET A 31 -1.26 5.46 5.51
N TYR A 32 -1.51 6.75 5.27
CA TYR A 32 -1.18 7.82 6.21
C TYR A 32 -1.93 7.62 7.54
N ARG A 33 -3.26 7.43 7.49
CA ARG A 33 -4.06 7.23 8.71
C ARG A 33 -3.66 5.94 9.43
N MET A 34 -3.35 4.86 8.70
CA MET A 34 -2.83 3.63 9.31
C MET A 34 -1.48 3.84 10.00
N GLY A 35 -0.58 4.62 9.41
CA GLY A 35 0.70 4.98 10.03
C GLY A 35 0.51 5.73 11.35
N VAL A 36 -0.41 6.71 11.38
CA VAL A 36 -0.79 7.42 12.61
C VAL A 36 -1.39 6.47 13.65
N MET A 37 -2.29 5.57 13.24
CA MET A 37 -2.86 4.55 14.13
C MET A 37 -1.79 3.65 14.75
N ALA A 38 -0.82 3.19 13.94
CA ALA A 38 0.30 2.39 14.43
C ALA A 38 1.17 3.18 15.43
N LEU A 39 1.36 4.48 15.20
CA LEU A 39 2.14 5.35 16.08
C LEU A 39 1.49 5.54 17.46
N VAL A 40 0.16 5.73 17.50
CA VAL A 40 -0.57 6.05 18.76
C VAL A 40 -1.16 4.84 19.48
N ALA A 41 -1.08 3.64 18.88
CA ALA A 41 -1.58 2.42 19.52
C ALA A 41 -0.88 2.15 20.86
N ALA A 42 -1.65 2.17 21.95
CA ALA A 42 -1.14 2.06 23.32
C ALA A 42 -0.75 0.62 23.69
N ASP A 43 -1.63 -0.34 23.41
CA ASP A 43 -1.52 -1.73 23.88
C ASP A 43 -1.08 -2.67 22.75
N LEU A 44 0.21 -2.61 22.40
CA LEU A 44 0.77 -3.54 21.43
C LEU A 44 1.02 -4.91 22.09
N PRO A 45 0.59 -6.03 21.47
CA PRO A 45 0.87 -7.37 21.98
C PRO A 45 2.37 -7.62 22.17
N ALA A 46 2.72 -8.52 23.08
CA ALA A 46 4.11 -8.91 23.31
C ALA A 46 4.79 -9.35 22.00
N GLY A 47 5.97 -8.80 21.73
CA GLY A 47 6.74 -9.07 20.50
C GLY A 47 6.37 -8.22 19.28
N VAL A 48 5.36 -7.35 19.36
CA VAL A 48 5.02 -6.42 18.27
C VAL A 48 5.86 -5.14 18.37
N ASN A 49 6.60 -4.82 17.30
CA ASN A 49 7.42 -3.63 17.21
C ASN A 49 6.66 -2.49 16.50
N ARG A 50 6.36 -1.41 17.23
CA ARG A 50 5.67 -0.22 16.71
C ARG A 50 6.34 0.36 15.47
N ASP A 51 7.65 0.50 15.49
CA ASP A 51 8.45 1.10 14.41
C ASP A 51 8.34 0.26 13.13
N ARG A 52 8.35 -1.07 13.27
CA ARG A 52 8.06 -2.00 12.17
C ARG A 52 6.63 -1.85 11.67
N CYS A 53 5.64 -1.71 12.55
CA CYS A 53 4.25 -1.48 12.16
C CYS A 53 4.07 -0.19 11.36
N VAL A 54 4.65 0.92 11.81
CA VAL A 54 4.62 2.20 11.08
C VAL A 54 5.28 2.04 9.70
N LYS A 55 6.47 1.43 9.64
CA LYS A 55 7.17 1.16 8.37
C LYS A 55 6.36 0.28 7.42
N MET A 56 5.68 -0.75 7.92
CA MET A 56 4.80 -1.60 7.10
C MET A 56 3.58 -0.81 6.61
N ALA A 57 2.93 -0.03 7.48
CA ALA A 57 1.73 0.74 7.14
C ALA A 57 1.98 1.68 5.94
N ILE A 58 3.15 2.32 5.89
CA ILE A 58 3.50 3.27 4.81
C ILE A 58 3.91 2.59 3.48
N VAL A 59 4.15 1.28 3.45
CA VAL A 59 4.57 0.56 2.22
C VAL A 59 3.67 -0.60 1.81
N HIS A 60 2.73 -1.06 2.64
CA HIS A 60 2.01 -2.30 2.36
C HIS A 60 1.20 -2.27 1.06
N ASP A 61 0.60 -1.12 0.73
CA ASP A 61 -0.14 -0.89 -0.52
C ASP A 61 0.69 -0.14 -1.58
N ILE A 62 2.03 -0.07 -1.43
CA ILE A 62 2.87 0.73 -2.34
C ILE A 62 2.83 0.21 -3.79
N ALA A 63 2.58 -1.09 -3.98
CA ALA A 63 2.44 -1.72 -5.28
C ALA A 63 1.23 -1.17 -6.07
N GLU A 64 0.19 -0.69 -5.38
CA GLU A 64 -1.01 -0.10 -5.99
C GLU A 64 -0.71 1.19 -6.77
N ALA A 65 0.48 1.77 -6.58
CA ALA A 65 1.01 2.82 -7.44
C ALA A 65 1.11 2.38 -8.91
N ILE A 66 1.27 1.08 -9.16
CA ILE A 66 1.41 0.48 -10.49
C ILE A 66 0.16 -0.36 -10.81
N VAL A 67 -0.25 -1.25 -9.90
CA VAL A 67 -1.31 -2.24 -10.17
C VAL A 67 -2.72 -1.70 -9.98
N GLY A 68 -2.89 -0.55 -9.32
CA GLY A 68 -4.19 -0.03 -8.88
C GLY A 68 -4.74 -0.75 -7.64
N ASP A 69 -5.79 -0.19 -7.03
CA ASP A 69 -6.48 -0.81 -5.89
C ASP A 69 -7.43 -1.93 -6.39
N ILE A 70 -6.96 -3.18 -6.33
CA ILE A 70 -7.70 -4.36 -6.78
C ILE A 70 -8.65 -4.83 -5.67
N THR A 71 -9.94 -4.86 -5.96
CA THR A 71 -11.00 -5.25 -5.02
C THR A 71 -11.47 -6.69 -5.27
N PRO A 72 -12.19 -7.32 -4.32
CA PRO A 72 -12.82 -8.62 -4.55
C PRO A 72 -13.79 -8.64 -5.76
N ALA A 73 -14.40 -7.50 -6.10
CA ALA A 73 -15.31 -7.38 -7.23
C ALA A 73 -14.61 -7.39 -8.61
N ASP A 74 -13.28 -7.26 -8.65
CA ASP A 74 -12.49 -7.33 -9.88
C ASP A 74 -12.30 -8.76 -10.40
N GLY A 75 -12.64 -9.78 -9.59
CA GLY A 75 -12.54 -11.19 -9.99
C GLY A 75 -11.11 -11.65 -10.27
N VAL A 76 -10.10 -10.91 -9.81
CA VAL A 76 -8.68 -11.27 -9.96
C VAL A 76 -8.34 -12.37 -8.93
N PRO A 77 -7.86 -13.55 -9.36
CA PRO A 77 -7.42 -14.60 -8.44
C PRO A 77 -6.31 -14.11 -7.49
N LYS A 78 -6.25 -14.67 -6.28
CA LYS A 78 -5.29 -14.27 -5.25
C LYS A 78 -3.84 -14.41 -5.74
N GLU A 79 -3.55 -15.47 -6.46
CA GLU A 79 -2.24 -15.79 -7.00
C GLU A 79 -1.82 -14.75 -8.05
N GLU A 80 -2.75 -14.35 -8.91
CA GLU A 80 -2.52 -13.34 -9.93
C GLU A 80 -2.36 -11.93 -9.34
N LYS A 81 -3.18 -11.57 -8.34
CA LYS A 81 -2.99 -10.33 -7.56
C LYS A 81 -1.59 -10.30 -6.94
N SER A 82 -1.20 -11.39 -6.27
CA SER A 82 0.11 -11.51 -5.64
C SER A 82 1.26 -11.43 -6.64
N ARG A 83 1.12 -12.03 -7.83
CA ARG A 83 2.13 -11.96 -8.89
C ARG A 83 2.31 -10.52 -9.39
N ARG A 84 1.22 -9.82 -9.71
CA ARG A 84 1.25 -8.42 -10.17
C ARG A 84 1.87 -7.49 -9.12
N GLU A 85 1.48 -7.65 -7.86
CA GLU A 85 2.02 -6.86 -6.75
C GLU A 85 3.52 -7.11 -6.57
N LYS A 86 3.95 -8.37 -6.65
CA LYS A 86 5.37 -8.73 -6.57
C LYS A 86 6.17 -8.11 -7.70
N GLU A 87 5.70 -8.21 -8.95
CA GLU A 87 6.38 -7.60 -10.11
C GLU A 87 6.48 -6.08 -9.99
N ALA A 88 5.42 -5.43 -9.49
CA ALA A 88 5.43 -4.00 -9.20
C ALA A 88 6.48 -3.64 -8.14
N LEU A 89 6.54 -4.41 -7.04
CA LEU A 89 7.54 -4.21 -5.99
C LEU A 89 8.97 -4.43 -6.50
N ASP A 90 9.21 -5.49 -7.26
CA ASP A 90 10.53 -5.79 -7.84
C ASP A 90 10.99 -4.64 -8.76
N HIS A 91 10.09 -4.10 -9.58
CA HIS A 91 10.36 -2.92 -10.40
C HIS A 91 10.68 -1.68 -9.54
N MET A 92 9.90 -1.42 -8.50
CA MET A 92 10.13 -0.30 -7.59
C MET A 92 11.47 -0.41 -6.84
N CYS A 93 11.86 -1.62 -6.43
CA CYS A 93 13.15 -1.92 -5.82
C CYS A 93 14.31 -1.71 -6.79
N ALA A 94 14.17 -2.11 -8.05
CA ALA A 94 15.18 -1.84 -9.08
C ALA A 94 15.43 -0.33 -9.26
N LEU A 95 14.37 0.49 -9.22
CA LEU A 95 14.49 1.96 -9.29
C LEU A 95 15.19 2.61 -8.09
N LEU A 96 15.32 1.89 -6.97
CA LEU A 96 16.08 2.34 -5.80
C LEU A 96 17.58 1.99 -5.88
N GLY A 97 18.02 1.37 -6.97
CA GLY A 97 19.42 0.98 -7.20
C GLY A 97 19.71 -0.49 -6.92
N GLY A 98 18.69 -1.35 -6.77
CA GLY A 98 18.83 -2.81 -6.75
C GLY A 98 19.72 -3.39 -5.65
N GLY A 99 20.13 -2.59 -4.65
CA GLY A 99 21.10 -3.00 -3.65
C GLY A 99 20.51 -3.96 -2.63
N SER A 100 21.10 -5.16 -2.53
CA SER A 100 21.03 -5.97 -1.32
C SER A 100 21.40 -5.09 -0.13
N ARG A 101 20.50 -4.98 0.85
CA ARG A 101 20.87 -4.46 2.17
C ARG A 101 21.84 -5.49 2.77
N GLY A 102 23.11 -5.12 2.89
CA GLY A 102 24.05 -5.81 3.78
C GLY A 102 23.59 -5.75 5.22
#